data_AF-A0A3R6VTN7-F1
#
_entry.id   AF-A0A3R6VTN7-F1
#
_cell.length_a   1.000
_cell.length_b   1.000
_cell.length_c   1.000
_cell.angle_alpha   90.00
_cell.angle_beta   90.00
_cell.angle_gamma   90.00
#
_symmetry.space_group_name_H-M   'P 1'
#
loop_
_entity.id
_entity.type
_entity.pdbx_description
1 polymer ?
#
loop_
_entity_poly.entity_id
_entity_poly.type
_entity_poly.pdbx_seq_one_letter_code
_entity_poly.pdbx_strand_id
1 'polypeptide(L)'
;MSLGDTSAEAREKQAKRLFGYAEKSNISGTTQVTDDLGHASFAELEERIYLLAQMGNAECGIDKFESAPFLVNIPSEINGNVEYNVTIEPKAEWVSPTKQPITPTNPDKPTPTDPTPTKPDIPNPIQKIIDSVRTGDTTNIISWILIAIGSLVLIIVLYRKRKEK
;
A
#
# COMPACT_ATOMS: atom_id res chain seq x y z
N MET A 1 -28.20 0.08 -4.47
CA MET A 1 -27.35 1.21 -4.93
C MET A 1 -27.59 1.36 -6.42
N SER A 2 -28.00 2.53 -6.93
CA SER A 2 -28.17 2.72 -8.38
C SER A 2 -26.85 3.15 -9.02
N LEU A 3 -26.50 2.58 -10.17
CA LEU A 3 -25.34 2.94 -11.00
C LEU A 3 -25.75 3.75 -12.25
N GLY A 4 -27.02 4.18 -12.33
CA GLY A 4 -27.56 4.86 -13.50
C GLY A 4 -27.10 6.32 -13.65
N ASP A 5 -26.68 6.97 -12.56
CA ASP A 5 -26.04 8.28 -12.63
C ASP A 5 -24.57 8.11 -13.02
N THR A 6 -24.19 8.67 -14.16
CA THR A 6 -22.87 8.56 -14.78
C THR A 6 -22.02 9.81 -14.61
N SER A 7 -22.50 10.82 -13.87
CA SER A 7 -21.68 11.99 -13.52
C SER A 7 -20.44 11.59 -12.72
N ALA A 8 -19.35 12.36 -12.85
CA ALA A 8 -18.08 12.05 -12.19
C ALA A 8 -18.22 11.96 -10.65
N GLU A 9 -18.92 12.92 -10.04
CA GLU A 9 -19.17 12.95 -8.59
C GLU A 9 -20.00 11.73 -8.13
N ALA A 10 -21.07 11.41 -8.85
CA ALA A 10 -21.89 10.25 -8.52
C ALA A 10 -21.09 8.95 -8.64
N ARG A 11 -20.27 8.81 -9.68
CA ARG A 11 -19.42 7.64 -9.93
C ARG A 11 -18.37 7.45 -8.84
N GLU A 12 -17.73 8.53 -8.40
CA GLU A 12 -16.79 8.48 -7.28
C GLU A 12 -17.48 7.99 -5.99
N LYS A 13 -18.64 8.56 -5.68
CA LYS A 13 -19.43 8.18 -4.49
C LYS A 13 -19.95 6.74 -4.60
N GLN A 14 -20.33 6.30 -5.78
CA GLN A 14 -20.76 4.93 -6.07
C GLN A 14 -19.61 3.95 -5.82
N ALA A 15 -18.43 4.22 -6.38
CA ALA A 15 -17.25 3.38 -6.23
C ALA A 15 -16.83 3.24 -4.77
N LYS A 16 -16.70 4.36 -4.05
CA LYS A 16 -16.34 4.37 -2.61
C LYS A 16 -17.32 3.54 -1.76
N ARG A 17 -18.62 3.68 -2.02
CA ARG A 17 -19.65 2.90 -1.31
C ARG A 17 -19.62 1.42 -1.65
N LEU A 18 -19.40 1.09 -2.92
CA LEU A 18 -19.31 -0.30 -3.37
C LEU A 18 -18.08 -0.99 -2.79
N PHE A 19 -16.94 -0.30 -2.78
CA PHE A 19 -15.71 -0.77 -2.15
C PHE A 19 -15.89 -1.03 -0.65
N GLY A 20 -16.40 -0.04 0.08
CA GLY A 20 -16.67 -0.22 1.52
C GLY A 20 -17.71 -1.30 1.82
N TYR A 21 -18.63 -1.60 0.89
CA TYR A 21 -19.53 -2.76 1.01
C TYR A 21 -18.79 -4.08 0.78
N ALA A 22 -17.92 -4.15 -0.23
CA ALA A 22 -17.11 -5.33 -0.51
C ALA A 22 -16.22 -5.70 0.67
N GLU A 23 -15.53 -4.72 1.28
CA GLU A 23 -14.71 -4.91 2.48
C GLU A 23 -15.53 -5.45 3.65
N LYS A 24 -16.66 -4.80 3.98
CA LYS A 24 -17.56 -5.23 5.07
C LYS A 24 -18.13 -6.62 4.86
N SER A 25 -18.29 -7.02 3.60
CA SER A 25 -18.89 -8.30 3.21
C SER A 25 -17.84 -9.38 2.91
N ASN A 26 -16.55 -9.10 3.10
CA ASN A 26 -15.43 -9.98 2.73
C ASN A 26 -15.49 -10.47 1.27
N ILE A 27 -15.98 -9.62 0.37
CA ILE A 27 -16.00 -9.91 -1.07
C ILE A 27 -14.59 -9.62 -1.60
N SER A 28 -13.94 -10.67 -2.09
CA SER A 28 -12.63 -10.56 -2.73
C SER A 28 -12.78 -10.47 -4.25
N GLY A 29 -11.84 -9.79 -4.90
CA GLY A 29 -11.68 -9.75 -6.35
C GLY A 29 -10.34 -10.33 -6.80
N THR A 30 -10.07 -10.25 -8.09
CA THR A 30 -8.74 -10.54 -8.65
C THR A 30 -7.78 -9.43 -8.29
N THR A 31 -6.58 -9.77 -7.81
CA THR A 31 -5.52 -8.81 -7.47
C THR A 31 -4.34 -9.00 -8.40
N GLN A 32 -3.78 -7.89 -8.87
CA GLN A 32 -2.54 -7.85 -9.66
C GLN A 32 -1.58 -6.90 -8.96
N VAL A 33 -0.29 -7.23 -9.01
CA VAL A 33 0.80 -6.37 -8.52
C VAL A 33 1.29 -5.51 -9.68
N THR A 34 1.55 -4.23 -9.43
CA THR A 34 2.13 -3.34 -10.43
C THR A 34 3.57 -3.75 -10.75
N ASP A 35 3.95 -3.66 -12.02
CA ASP A 35 5.32 -3.89 -12.47
C ASP A 35 6.27 -2.73 -12.10
N ASP A 36 7.54 -2.85 -12.50
CA ASP A 36 8.58 -1.83 -12.26
C ASP A 36 8.29 -0.48 -12.93
N LEU A 37 7.32 -0.44 -13.86
CA LEU A 37 6.85 0.77 -14.54
C LEU A 37 5.56 1.32 -13.90
N GLY A 38 5.03 0.67 -12.86
CA GLY A 38 3.80 1.07 -12.18
C GLY A 38 2.52 0.59 -12.87
N HIS A 39 2.61 -0.34 -13.82
CA HIS A 39 1.45 -0.83 -14.56
C HIS A 39 0.93 -2.16 -14.03
N ALA A 40 -0.38 -2.36 -14.10
CA ALA A 40 -1.03 -3.64 -13.90
C ALA A 40 -2.03 -3.89 -15.02
N SER A 41 -2.20 -5.15 -15.43
CA SER A 41 -3.12 -5.53 -16.50
C SER A 41 -4.00 -6.70 -16.07
N PHE A 42 -5.26 -6.62 -16.49
CA PHE A 42 -6.28 -7.65 -16.32
C PHE A 42 -6.79 -8.02 -17.72
N ALA A 43 -6.68 -9.30 -18.08
CA ALA A 43 -7.06 -9.79 -19.40
C ALA A 43 -8.36 -10.60 -19.34
N GLU A 44 -8.94 -10.83 -20.52
CA GLU A 44 -10.12 -11.72 -20.69
C GLU A 44 -11.33 -11.32 -19.83
N LEU A 45 -11.51 -10.00 -19.67
CA LEU A 45 -12.65 -9.45 -18.94
C LEU A 45 -13.94 -9.56 -19.78
N GLU A 46 -15.03 -9.95 -19.12
CA GLU A 46 -16.37 -9.93 -19.71
C GLU A 46 -16.88 -8.49 -19.86
N GLU A 47 -17.84 -8.28 -20.77
CA GLU A 47 -18.43 -6.95 -20.99
C GLU A 47 -19.31 -6.51 -19.81
N ARG A 48 -18.71 -5.86 -18.82
CA ARG A 48 -19.34 -5.47 -17.54
C ARG A 48 -18.72 -4.20 -16.96
N ILE A 49 -19.27 -3.77 -15.82
CA ILE A 49 -18.68 -2.73 -14.97
C ILE A 49 -17.82 -3.40 -13.90
N TYR A 50 -16.58 -2.95 -13.78
CA TYR A 50 -15.60 -3.39 -12.80
C TYR A 50 -15.36 -2.29 -11.76
N LEU A 51 -15.22 -2.70 -10.50
CA LEU A 51 -14.71 -1.85 -9.43
C LEU A 51 -13.21 -2.10 -9.31
N LEU A 52 -12.41 -1.06 -9.52
CA LEU A 52 -10.97 -1.11 -9.28
C LEU A 52 -10.65 -0.38 -7.97
N ALA A 53 -9.79 -0.99 -7.17
CA ALA A 53 -9.35 -0.46 -5.89
C ALA A 53 -7.90 -0.86 -5.62
N GLN A 54 -7.16 0.04 -5.00
CA GLN A 54 -5.81 -0.22 -4.53
C GLN A 54 -5.86 -1.03 -3.23
N MET A 55 -5.27 -2.23 -3.24
CA MET A 55 -5.30 -3.17 -2.10
C MET A 55 -4.02 -3.12 -1.22
N GLY A 56 -3.03 -2.30 -1.58
CA GLY A 56 -1.76 -2.15 -0.87
C GLY A 56 -1.19 -0.75 -1.02
N ASN A 57 -0.03 -0.46 -0.41
CA ASN A 57 0.56 0.87 -0.45
C ASN A 57 1.70 0.91 -1.48
N ALA A 58 1.81 2.01 -2.23
CA ALA A 58 3.04 2.38 -2.91
C ALA A 58 3.65 3.55 -2.15
N GLU A 59 4.93 3.44 -1.78
CA GLU A 59 5.60 4.37 -0.89
C GLU A 59 6.86 4.92 -1.56
N CYS A 60 7.10 6.22 -1.40
CA CYS A 60 8.30 6.90 -1.84
C CYS A 60 8.86 7.72 -0.66
N GLY A 61 9.86 7.17 0.01
CA GLY A 61 10.38 7.76 1.25
C GLY A 61 9.32 7.73 2.35
N ILE A 62 8.85 8.90 2.78
CA ILE A 62 7.74 9.01 3.74
C ILE A 62 6.38 9.14 3.05
N ASP A 63 6.36 9.49 1.77
CA ASP A 63 5.13 9.79 1.05
C ASP A 63 4.47 8.50 0.60
N LYS A 64 3.15 8.48 0.69
CA LYS A 64 2.34 7.34 0.28
C LYS A 64 1.45 7.73 -0.89
N PHE A 65 1.45 6.88 -1.91
CA PHE A 65 0.56 6.98 -3.04
C PHE A 65 -0.78 6.35 -2.69
N GLU A 66 -1.83 7.16 -2.74
CA GLU A 66 -3.20 6.72 -2.49
C GLU A 66 -4.09 7.03 -3.69
N SER A 67 -4.77 6.01 -4.20
CA SER A 67 -5.80 6.13 -5.22
C SER A 67 -7.16 5.74 -4.65
N ALA A 68 -8.16 6.58 -4.90
CA ALA A 68 -9.54 6.26 -4.56
C ALA A 68 -10.08 5.14 -5.47
N PRO A 69 -10.98 4.27 -4.99
CA PRO A 69 -11.61 3.27 -5.85
C PRO A 69 -12.49 3.93 -6.92
N PHE A 70 -12.59 3.31 -8.10
CA PHE A 70 -13.34 3.85 -9.23
C PHE A 70 -13.96 2.73 -10.08
N LEU A 71 -14.93 3.10 -10.94
CA LEU A 71 -15.66 2.17 -11.81
C LEU A 71 -15.14 2.27 -13.24
N VAL A 72 -14.92 1.12 -13.87
CA VAL A 72 -14.50 0.99 -15.27
C VAL A 72 -15.51 0.15 -16.03
N ASN A 73 -15.91 0.61 -17.21
CA ASN A 73 -16.75 -0.16 -18.12
C ASN A 73 -15.86 -0.89 -19.13
N ILE A 74 -16.14 -2.17 -19.40
CA ILE A 74 -15.54 -2.93 -20.50
C ILE A 74 -16.68 -3.31 -21.47
N PRO A 75 -16.63 -2.91 -22.75
CA PRO A 75 -15.75 -1.86 -23.29
C PRO A 75 -16.08 -0.47 -22.71
N SER A 76 -15.16 0.48 -22.88
CA SER A 76 -15.37 1.88 -22.49
C SER A 76 -15.56 2.76 -23.72
N GLU A 77 -16.36 3.82 -23.59
CA GLU A 77 -16.41 4.88 -24.59
C GLU A 77 -15.34 5.93 -24.27
N ILE A 78 -14.36 6.08 -25.15
CA ILE A 78 -13.24 7.01 -24.99
C ILE A 78 -13.15 7.85 -26.26
N ASN A 79 -13.30 9.17 -26.14
CA ASN A 79 -13.32 10.11 -27.27
C ASN A 79 -14.34 9.74 -28.36
N GLY A 80 -15.50 9.19 -27.97
CA GLY A 80 -16.56 8.75 -28.88
C GLY A 80 -16.33 7.40 -29.56
N ASN A 81 -15.24 6.70 -29.23
CA ASN A 81 -14.94 5.36 -29.74
C ASN A 81 -15.16 4.31 -28.66
N VAL A 82 -15.67 3.14 -29.06
CA VAL A 82 -15.78 1.98 -28.19
C VAL A 82 -14.43 1.26 -28.15
N GLU A 83 -13.79 1.26 -26.98
CA GLU A 83 -12.48 0.66 -26.76
C GLU A 83 -12.58 -0.56 -25.85
N TYR A 84 -12.09 -1.70 -26.34
CA TYR A 84 -12.01 -2.95 -25.60
C TYR A 84 -10.72 -3.06 -24.79
N ASN A 85 -9.61 -2.52 -25.31
CA ASN A 85 -8.34 -2.45 -24.61
C ASN A 85 -8.26 -1.16 -23.78
N VAL A 86 -9.03 -1.13 -22.69
CA VAL A 86 -9.19 0.09 -21.88
C VAL A 86 -7.92 0.36 -21.07
N THR A 87 -7.26 1.48 -21.35
CA THR A 87 -6.14 1.99 -20.54
C THR A 87 -6.65 3.07 -19.60
N ILE A 88 -6.22 3.01 -18.34
CA ILE A 88 -6.68 3.90 -17.28
C ILE A 88 -5.50 4.44 -16.48
N GLU A 89 -5.59 5.71 -16.10
CA GLU A 89 -4.69 6.34 -15.15
C GLU A 89 -5.48 6.61 -13.86
N PRO A 90 -5.22 5.86 -12.77
CA PRO A 90 -5.91 6.07 -11.51
C PRO A 90 -5.72 7.50 -11.02
N LYS A 91 -6.82 8.13 -10.58
CA LYS A 91 -6.71 9.42 -9.87
C LYS A 91 -6.05 9.17 -8.52
N ALA A 92 -4.89 9.76 -8.30
CA ALA A 92 -4.07 9.49 -7.14
C ALA A 92 -3.41 10.75 -6.60
N GLU A 93 -3.10 10.71 -5.30
CA GLU A 93 -2.46 11.79 -4.57
C GLU A 93 -1.27 11.22 -3.77
N TRP A 94 -0.18 11.96 -3.71
CA TRP A 94 0.92 11.69 -2.77
C TRP A 94 0.60 12.34 -1.44
N VAL A 95 0.42 11.51 -0.41
CA VAL A 95 0.09 11.95 0.93
C VAL A 95 1.33 11.84 1.80
N SER A 96 1.88 12.99 2.21
CA SER A 96 2.91 13.02 3.25
C SER A 96 2.28 12.77 4.62
N PRO A 97 2.91 11.99 5.51
CA PRO A 97 2.46 11.86 6.88
C PRO A 97 2.49 13.25 7.52
N THR A 98 1.33 13.75 7.94
CA THR A 98 1.27 14.97 8.74
C THR A 98 2.15 14.73 9.97
N LYS A 99 3.23 15.52 10.15
CA LYS A 99 3.98 15.53 11.41
C LYS A 99 2.95 15.68 12.53
N GLN A 100 2.74 14.64 13.31
CA GLN A 100 1.91 14.73 14.50
C GLN A 100 2.47 15.89 15.32
N PRO A 101 1.65 16.81 15.86
CA PRO A 101 2.13 17.76 16.83
C PRO A 101 2.78 16.95 17.95
N ILE A 102 4.09 17.11 18.13
CA ILE A 102 4.76 16.64 19.34
C ILE A 102 4.12 17.39 20.50
N THR A 103 3.16 16.76 21.18
CA THR A 103 2.68 17.26 22.46
C THR A 103 3.89 17.31 23.39
N PRO A 104 4.31 18.48 23.90
CA PRO A 104 5.45 18.53 24.81
C PRO A 104 5.10 17.71 26.05
N THR A 105 5.86 16.64 26.29
CA THR A 105 5.77 15.84 27.51
C THR A 105 6.20 16.71 28.68
N ASN A 106 5.23 17.20 29.45
CA ASN A 106 5.52 17.83 30.74
C ASN A 106 5.81 16.70 31.77
N PRO A 107 6.99 16.65 32.43
CA PRO A 107 7.41 15.49 33.21
C PRO A 107 6.74 15.29 34.57
N ASP A 108 5.87 16.21 35.03
CA ASP A 108 5.38 16.19 36.41
C ASP A 108 3.86 16.07 36.51
N LYS A 109 3.33 14.83 36.55
CA LYS A 109 2.19 14.48 37.42
C LYS A 109 1.97 12.97 37.59
N PRO A 110 1.73 12.46 38.81
CA PRO A 110 1.63 11.03 39.08
C PRO A 110 0.32 10.39 38.57
N THR A 111 0.47 9.12 38.19
CA THR A 111 -0.57 8.15 37.79
C THR A 111 -1.67 7.99 38.84
N PRO A 112 -2.96 7.98 38.44
CA PRO A 112 -4.02 7.33 39.20
C PRO A 112 -4.35 5.96 38.60
N THR A 113 -4.26 4.93 39.44
CA THR A 113 -4.67 3.55 39.20
C THR A 113 -6.20 3.40 39.33
N ASP A 114 -6.75 2.44 38.56
CA ASP A 114 -7.97 1.62 38.82
C ASP A 114 -9.23 1.92 37.97
N PRO A 115 -10.17 0.96 37.75
CA PRO A 115 -10.10 -0.49 37.51
C PRO A 115 -10.57 -0.91 36.10
N THR A 116 -10.21 -2.13 35.70
CA THR A 116 -10.69 -2.85 34.52
C THR A 116 -12.18 -3.23 34.59
N PRO A 117 -12.95 -3.11 33.48
CA PRO A 117 -14.09 -3.99 33.22
C PRO A 117 -13.87 -4.88 31.98
N THR A 118 -13.95 -6.19 32.20
CA THR A 118 -13.87 -7.28 31.24
C THR A 118 -15.03 -7.30 30.23
N LYS A 119 -14.72 -7.36 28.93
CA LYS A 119 -15.62 -7.86 27.85
C LYS A 119 -14.77 -8.43 26.69
N PRO A 120 -15.30 -9.32 25.82
CA PRO A 120 -14.56 -10.47 25.30
C PRO A 120 -13.76 -10.16 24.04
N ASP A 121 -12.59 -10.79 23.97
CA ASP A 121 -11.67 -10.80 22.84
C ASP A 121 -12.30 -11.53 21.64
N ILE A 122 -12.58 -10.80 20.57
CA ILE A 122 -12.78 -11.37 19.23
C ILE A 122 -11.49 -11.03 18.46
N PRO A 123 -10.63 -12.00 18.12
CA PRO A 123 -9.39 -11.70 17.41
C PRO A 123 -9.72 -11.21 15.99
N ASN A 124 -9.40 -9.96 15.71
CA ASN A 124 -9.58 -9.35 14.40
C ASN A 124 -8.47 -9.87 13.45
N PRO A 125 -8.77 -10.60 12.36
CA PRO A 125 -7.76 -11.26 11.52
C PRO A 125 -6.89 -10.32 10.68
N ILE A 126 -7.10 -9.00 10.75
CA ILE A 126 -6.45 -7.99 9.90
C ILE A 126 -5.01 -7.68 10.36
N GLN A 127 -4.69 -7.78 11.66
CA GLN A 127 -3.33 -7.51 12.14
C GLN A 127 -2.29 -8.52 11.62
N LYS A 128 -2.73 -9.75 11.32
CA LYS A 128 -1.84 -10.79 10.79
C LYS A 128 -1.32 -10.50 9.38
N ILE A 129 -2.00 -9.61 8.64
CA ILE A 129 -1.61 -9.22 7.28
C ILE A 129 -0.51 -8.15 7.30
N ILE A 130 -0.57 -7.21 8.26
CA ILE A 130 0.41 -6.10 8.38
C ILE A 130 1.81 -6.63 8.71
N ASP A 131 1.93 -7.69 9.51
CA ASP A 131 3.22 -8.31 9.81
C ASP A 131 3.73 -9.25 8.69
N SER A 132 2.91 -9.52 7.67
CA SER A 132 3.25 -10.44 6.57
C SER A 132 3.58 -9.75 5.25
N VAL A 133 3.68 -8.42 5.21
CA VAL A 133 4.11 -7.70 4.01
C VAL A 133 5.59 -7.96 3.78
N ARG A 134 5.86 -8.97 2.96
CA ARG A 134 7.18 -9.36 2.48
C ARG A 134 7.43 -8.60 1.18
N THR A 135 8.17 -7.50 1.26
CA THR A 135 8.74 -6.87 0.07
C THR A 135 9.70 -7.87 -0.60
N GLY A 136 9.66 -7.89 -1.94
CA GLY A 136 10.44 -8.78 -2.80
C GLY A 136 11.93 -8.46 -2.87
N ASP A 137 12.53 -7.91 -1.81
CA ASP A 137 13.97 -7.71 -1.73
C ASP A 137 14.64 -9.06 -1.44
N THR A 138 15.07 -9.76 -2.49
CA THR A 138 15.96 -10.93 -2.35
C THR A 138 17.42 -10.54 -2.19
N THR A 139 17.68 -9.34 -1.67
CA THR A 139 19.03 -8.92 -1.33
C THR A 139 19.33 -9.41 0.08
N ASN A 140 19.94 -10.59 0.17
CA ASN A 140 20.30 -11.23 1.43
C ASN A 140 21.20 -10.30 2.28
N ILE A 141 20.62 -9.61 3.26
CA ILE A 141 21.30 -8.63 4.13
C ILE A 141 22.55 -9.24 4.80
N ILE A 142 22.53 -10.54 5.08
CA ILE A 142 23.68 -11.28 5.63
C ILE A 142 24.86 -11.26 4.65
N SER A 143 24.59 -11.32 3.34
CA SER A 143 25.64 -11.25 2.30
C SER A 143 26.34 -9.89 2.29
N TRP A 144 25.61 -8.79 2.48
CA TRP A 144 26.19 -7.45 2.56
C TRP A 144 27.01 -7.24 3.83
N ILE A 145 26.57 -7.79 4.96
CA ILE A 145 27.31 -7.78 6.22
C ILE A 145 28.63 -8.55 6.08
N LEU A 146 28.63 -9.72 5.44
CA LEU A 146 29.83 -10.51 5.20
C LEU A 146 30.85 -9.79 4.29
N ILE A 147 30.37 -9.11 3.24
CA ILE A 147 31.22 -8.31 2.35
C ILE A 147 31.84 -7.13 3.10
N ALA A 148 31.05 -6.43 3.92
CA ALA A 148 31.52 -5.32 4.73
C ALA A 148 32.62 -5.78 5.72
N ILE A 149 32.41 -6.89 6.43
CA ILE A 149 33.39 -7.45 7.36
C ILE A 149 34.67 -7.87 6.61
N GLY A 150 34.55 -8.55 5.47
CA GLY A 150 35.69 -8.97 4.66
C GLY A 150 36.54 -7.78 4.18
N SER A 151 35.90 -6.69 3.73
CA SER A 151 36.61 -5.48 3.29
C SER A 151 37.34 -4.79 4.44
N LEU A 152 36.73 -4.73 5.63
CA LEU A 152 37.34 -4.12 6.81
C LEU A 152 38.57 -4.90 7.27
N VAL A 153 38.52 -6.23 7.26
CA VAL A 153 39.67 -7.09 7.59
C VAL A 153 40.81 -6.88 6.59
N LEU A 154 40.52 -6.81 5.29
CA LEU A 154 41.53 -6.58 4.26
C LEU A 154 42.22 -5.22 4.45
N ILE A 155 41.46 -4.16 4.73
CA ILE A 155 42.00 -2.82 5.01
C ILE A 155 42.91 -2.84 6.23
N ILE A 156 42.50 -3.51 7.32
CA ILE A 156 43.32 -3.64 8.54
C ILE A 156 44.62 -4.39 8.25
N VAL A 157 44.58 -5.48 7.48
CA VAL A 157 45.78 -6.25 7.11
C VAL A 157 46.74 -5.41 6.26
N LEU A 158 46.23 -4.68 5.27
CA LEU A 158 47.04 -3.77 4.45
C LEU A 158 47.64 -2.64 5.28
N TYR A 159 46.90 -2.11 6.25
CA TYR A 159 47.38 -1.06 7.15
C TYR A 159 48.51 -1.57 8.07
N ARG A 160 48.38 -2.78 8.61
CA ARG A 160 49.45 -3.41 9.41
C ARG A 160 50.68 -3.72 8.56
N LYS A 161 50.51 -4.24 7.35
CA LYS A 161 51.61 -4.53 6.42
C LYS A 161 52.36 -3.27 5.96
N ARG A 162 51.70 -2.11 5.89
CA ARG A 162 52.34 -0.81 5.62
C ARG A 162 53.12 -0.26 6.81
N LYS A 163 52.80 -0.66 8.04
CA LYS A 163 53.48 -0.20 9.26
C LYS A 163 54.74 -1.02 9.59
N GLU A 164 54.88 -2.20 8.99
CA GLU A 164 56.05 -3.09 9.13
C GLU A 164 57.10 -2.89 8.01
N LYS A 165 56.97 -1.85 7.20
CA LYS A 165 57.99 -1.34 6.26
C LYS A 165 58.40 0.07 6.66
#